data_AF-A0A7K9PDQ6-F1
#
_entry.id   AF-A0A7K9PDQ6-F1
#
_cell.length_a   1.000
_cell.length_b   1.000
_cell.length_c   1.000
_cell.angle_alpha   90.00
_cell.angle_beta   90.00
_cell.angle_gamma   90.00
#
_symmetry.space_group_name_H-M   'P 1'
#
loop_
_entity.id
_entity.type
_entity.pdbx_description
1 polymer ?
#
loop_
_entity_poly.entity_id
_entity_poly.type
_entity_poly.pdbx_seq_one_letter_code
_entity_poly.pdbx_strand_id
1 'polypeptide(L)'
;MVNETPHTCSASSSSRSDGGSSSGSESSKDNSRCSTPVLDADRHERLREKMRRRQDAGDKWFSLEFFPPRTANAAVNLISRFDRMGAGGPLFIDVTWHPAGDPGSDKETSSMIIANTAVNYCGLETILHMTCCNQTKDDITGHLQKAKRLGLKNIMALRGDPAGEEWEEEVDGFNYAVDLVKHIRNEFDDYFDICVAGYPKGHPEAESYEADLRHLKEKVFAGADFIITQLFFRPETFLKFMKDCQAIGITCPIIPGIFPIQGYHSLRQLVKLSKLEVPQEIKDVIEPIKDNDAAIRNYGVELAVSMCRELLDSGMVHGLHFYTLNREVATTEVLKRLGIWKEDPR
;
A
#
# COMPACT_ATOMS: atom_id res chain seq x y z
N MET A 1 -52.64 30.71 10.47
CA MET A 1 -53.97 31.34 10.42
C MET A 1 -53.94 32.35 9.28
N VAL A 2 -54.98 32.35 8.43
CA VAL A 2 -55.62 33.52 7.75
C VAL A 2 -54.74 34.78 7.62
N ASN A 3 -54.40 35.35 6.46
CA ASN A 3 -54.78 35.13 5.05
C ASN A 3 -53.62 35.63 4.11
N GLU A 4 -53.68 35.88 2.79
CA GLU A 4 -54.78 36.06 1.82
C GLU A 4 -54.37 35.63 0.38
N THR A 5 -55.15 36.03 -0.62
CA THR A 5 -54.99 35.92 -2.10
C THR A 5 -54.93 37.37 -2.69
N PRO A 6 -55.24 37.74 -3.97
CA PRO A 6 -55.65 36.99 -5.19
C PRO A 6 -54.94 37.46 -6.50
N HIS A 7 -55.11 36.84 -7.67
CA HIS A 7 -56.14 37.06 -8.72
C HIS A 7 -55.57 36.39 -10.03
N THR A 8 -56.26 36.01 -11.12
CA THR A 8 -57.69 35.94 -11.53
C THR A 8 -57.82 34.98 -12.72
N CYS A 9 -59.03 34.46 -12.97
CA CYS A 9 -59.35 33.62 -14.14
C CYS A 9 -59.58 34.44 -15.43
N SER A 10 -59.44 33.80 -16.59
CA SER A 10 -60.33 33.99 -17.74
C SER A 10 -60.41 32.71 -18.59
N ALA A 11 -61.54 32.50 -19.29
CA ALA A 11 -61.82 31.27 -20.04
C ALA A 11 -62.63 31.56 -21.31
N SER A 12 -62.34 30.85 -22.40
CA SER A 12 -63.19 30.58 -23.58
C SER A 12 -62.34 29.85 -24.65
N SER A 13 -62.54 28.57 -24.97
CA SER A 13 -63.65 27.91 -25.72
C SER A 13 -63.45 27.87 -27.25
N SER A 14 -63.20 26.69 -27.80
CA SER A 14 -63.66 26.24 -29.13
C SER A 14 -63.43 24.72 -29.29
N SER A 15 -64.01 24.11 -30.34
CA SER A 15 -64.41 22.69 -30.38
C SER A 15 -63.87 21.90 -31.59
N ARG A 16 -64.13 20.56 -31.58
CA ARG A 16 -63.89 19.53 -32.63
C ARG A 16 -62.48 18.91 -32.65
N SER A 17 -62.27 17.66 -33.03
CA SER A 17 -63.16 16.47 -33.18
C SER A 17 -62.29 15.19 -33.26
N ASP A 18 -62.91 14.02 -33.11
CA ASP A 18 -62.36 12.67 -33.43
C ASP A 18 -61.17 12.20 -32.56
N GLY A 19 -60.92 10.91 -32.31
CA GLY A 19 -61.69 9.69 -32.61
C GLY A 19 -60.80 8.44 -32.57
N GLY A 20 -61.00 7.54 -31.59
CA GLY A 20 -60.45 6.16 -31.60
C GLY A 20 -59.33 5.82 -30.60
N SER A 21 -59.57 4.76 -29.82
CA SER A 21 -58.68 3.69 -29.29
C SER A 21 -57.15 3.89 -29.22
N SER A 22 -56.39 3.36 -28.26
CA SER A 22 -56.56 2.59 -27.00
C SER A 22 -55.17 2.66 -26.31
N SER A 23 -54.91 2.39 -25.04
CA SER A 23 -55.50 1.57 -23.99
C SER A 23 -55.02 2.10 -22.62
N GLY A 24 -55.81 1.93 -21.55
CA GLY A 24 -55.46 2.50 -20.24
C GLY A 24 -54.28 1.80 -19.57
N SER A 25 -53.17 2.53 -19.39
CA SER A 25 -52.10 2.21 -18.44
C SER A 25 -52.36 2.83 -17.06
N GLU A 26 -51.52 2.48 -16.09
CA GLU A 26 -51.40 3.07 -14.74
C GLU A 26 -52.40 2.59 -13.65
N SER A 27 -52.05 1.47 -13.00
CA SER A 27 -52.31 1.23 -11.57
C SER A 27 -51.48 0.06 -11.04
N SER A 28 -50.16 0.21 -11.02
CA SER A 28 -49.25 -0.74 -10.36
C SER A 28 -48.63 -0.06 -9.15
N LYS A 29 -49.00 -0.53 -7.95
CA LYS A 29 -48.43 -0.05 -6.69
C LYS A 29 -46.96 -0.45 -6.62
N ASP A 30 -46.07 0.50 -6.88
CA ASP A 30 -44.65 0.22 -6.78
C ASP A 30 -44.25 0.11 -5.30
N ASN A 31 -43.74 -1.06 -4.93
CA ASN A 31 -43.32 -1.34 -3.57
C ASN A 31 -41.98 -0.64 -3.36
N SER A 32 -42.02 0.55 -2.73
CA SER A 32 -40.85 1.24 -2.21
C SER A 32 -40.16 0.37 -1.14
N ARG A 33 -39.35 -0.58 -1.61
CA ARG A 33 -38.33 -1.23 -0.81
C ARG A 33 -37.25 -0.19 -0.58
N CYS A 34 -37.33 0.47 0.57
CA CYS A 34 -36.22 1.21 1.12
C CYS A 34 -35.04 0.24 1.25
N SER A 35 -34.13 0.26 0.27
CA SER A 35 -32.89 -0.50 0.31
C SER A 35 -32.06 0.07 1.44
N THR A 36 -32.09 -0.59 2.60
CA THR A 36 -31.11 -0.38 3.67
C THR A 36 -29.73 -0.41 3.01
N PRO A 37 -28.86 0.59 3.24
CA PRO A 37 -27.49 0.51 2.76
C PRO A 37 -26.90 -0.81 3.23
N VAL A 38 -26.39 -1.61 2.30
CA VAL A 38 -25.59 -2.78 2.68
C VAL A 38 -24.42 -2.23 3.48
N LEU A 39 -24.37 -2.57 4.77
CA LEU A 39 -23.23 -2.23 5.61
C LEU A 39 -22.01 -2.85 4.96
N ASP A 40 -21.11 -2.00 4.49
CA ASP A 40 -20.01 -2.37 3.61
C ASP A 40 -19.12 -3.44 4.27
N ALA A 41 -19.19 -4.66 3.75
CA ALA A 41 -18.50 -5.82 4.33
C ALA A 41 -16.97 -5.63 4.34
N ASP A 42 -16.45 -4.80 3.41
CA ASP A 42 -15.03 -4.43 3.34
C ASP A 42 -14.53 -3.67 4.57
N ARG A 43 -15.41 -3.07 5.38
CA ARG A 43 -15.00 -2.31 6.59
C ARG A 43 -14.59 -3.16 7.78
N HIS A 44 -14.89 -4.47 7.77
CA HIS A 44 -14.64 -5.35 8.92
C HIS A 44 -13.70 -6.53 8.65
N GLU A 45 -13.46 -6.87 7.38
CA GLU A 45 -12.50 -7.90 6.97
C GLU A 45 -11.04 -7.47 7.22
N ARG A 46 -10.14 -8.42 7.51
CA ARG A 46 -8.70 -8.17 7.74
C ARG A 46 -7.94 -7.99 6.43
N LEU A 47 -6.75 -7.39 6.46
CA LEU A 47 -5.96 -7.15 5.26
C LEU A 47 -5.56 -8.47 4.55
N ARG A 48 -5.15 -9.50 5.31
CA ARG A 48 -4.81 -10.84 4.77
C ARG A 48 -6.00 -11.54 4.11
N GLU A 49 -7.22 -11.28 4.59
CA GLU A 49 -8.47 -11.82 4.06
C GLU A 49 -8.85 -11.08 2.77
N LYS A 50 -8.84 -9.73 2.79
CA LYS A 50 -9.03 -8.88 1.59
C LYS A 50 -8.07 -9.25 0.45
N MET A 51 -6.79 -9.48 0.76
CA MET A 51 -5.79 -9.90 -0.23
C MET A 51 -6.13 -11.25 -0.84
N ARG A 52 -6.45 -12.26 -0.01
CA ARG A 52 -6.84 -13.60 -0.48
C ARG A 52 -8.08 -13.53 -1.36
N ARG A 53 -9.11 -12.81 -0.91
CA ARG A 53 -10.37 -12.62 -1.65
C ARG A 53 -10.15 -12.03 -3.04
N ARG A 54 -9.31 -10.99 -3.16
CA ARG A 54 -8.94 -10.41 -4.47
C ARG A 54 -8.11 -11.37 -5.32
N GLN A 55 -7.16 -12.10 -4.72
CA GLN A 55 -6.37 -13.10 -5.43
C GLN A 55 -7.25 -14.23 -6.00
N ASP A 56 -8.16 -14.77 -5.18
CA ASP A 56 -9.11 -15.83 -5.57
C ASP A 56 -10.10 -15.36 -6.65
N ALA A 57 -10.50 -14.08 -6.62
CA ALA A 57 -11.32 -13.46 -7.67
C ALA A 57 -10.56 -13.14 -8.97
N GLY A 58 -9.22 -13.19 -8.95
CA GLY A 58 -8.38 -12.75 -10.05
C GLY A 58 -8.13 -11.23 -10.11
N ASP A 59 -8.73 -10.47 -9.20
CA ASP A 59 -8.64 -9.01 -9.12
C ASP A 59 -7.18 -8.54 -8.96
N LYS A 60 -6.80 -7.54 -9.75
CA LYS A 60 -5.51 -6.86 -9.62
C LYS A 60 -5.64 -5.66 -8.68
N TRP A 61 -4.60 -5.39 -7.90
CA TRP A 61 -4.59 -4.32 -6.89
C TRP A 61 -3.20 -3.74 -6.68
N PHE A 62 -3.13 -2.63 -5.95
CA PHE A 62 -1.86 -1.97 -5.63
C PHE A 62 -1.84 -1.46 -4.19
N SER A 63 -0.64 -1.17 -3.68
CA SER A 63 -0.38 -0.46 -2.43
C SER A 63 0.73 0.58 -2.60
N LEU A 64 0.84 1.49 -1.62
CA LEU A 64 1.69 2.68 -1.71
C LEU A 64 2.52 2.87 -0.43
N GLU A 65 3.85 2.88 -0.52
CA GLU A 65 4.73 3.21 0.61
C GLU A 65 5.04 4.72 0.68
N PHE A 66 4.99 5.26 1.89
CA PHE A 66 5.34 6.63 2.24
C PHE A 66 6.29 6.67 3.44
N PHE A 67 7.06 7.74 3.57
CA PHE A 67 7.94 7.96 4.73
C PHE A 67 7.50 9.17 5.56
N PRO A 68 7.67 9.13 6.90
CA PRO A 68 7.37 10.27 7.78
C PRO A 68 8.18 11.52 7.38
N PRO A 69 7.55 12.67 7.10
CA PRO A 69 8.27 13.88 6.73
C PRO A 69 8.96 14.53 7.92
N ARG A 70 10.08 15.23 7.68
CA ARG A 70 10.89 15.84 8.76
C ARG A 70 10.36 17.19 9.30
N THR A 71 9.25 17.71 8.77
CA THR A 71 8.69 19.01 9.17
C THR A 71 7.16 19.01 9.15
N ALA A 72 6.53 19.84 10.00
CA ALA A 72 5.09 20.06 10.09
C ALA A 72 4.43 20.29 8.71
N ASN A 73 4.93 21.28 7.96
CA ASN A 73 4.41 21.62 6.63
C ASN A 73 4.51 20.45 5.64
N ALA A 74 5.55 19.62 5.75
CA ALA A 74 5.68 18.43 4.91
C ALA A 74 4.76 17.29 5.35
N ALA A 75 4.45 17.16 6.65
CA ALA A 75 3.42 16.25 7.16
C ALA A 75 2.02 16.63 6.63
N VAL A 76 1.63 17.91 6.70
CA VAL A 76 0.37 18.41 6.11
C VAL A 76 0.31 18.10 4.60
N ASN A 77 1.39 18.36 3.86
CA ASN A 77 1.47 18.04 2.43
C ASN A 77 1.38 16.53 2.13
N LEU A 78 1.85 15.67 3.03
CA LEU A 78 1.71 14.21 2.90
C LEU A 78 0.27 13.75 3.16
N ILE A 79 -0.40 14.29 4.18
CA ILE A 79 -1.82 14.01 4.45
C ILE A 79 -2.68 14.41 3.24
N SER A 80 -2.47 15.62 2.69
CA SER A 80 -3.15 16.03 1.45
C SER A 80 -2.82 15.12 0.25
N ARG A 81 -1.68 14.40 0.26
CA ARG A 81 -1.36 13.40 -0.76
C ARG A 81 -2.06 12.06 -0.49
N PHE A 82 -2.25 11.66 0.76
CA PHE A 82 -3.06 10.49 1.12
C PHE A 82 -4.48 10.62 0.55
N ASP A 83 -5.13 11.78 0.68
CA ASP A 83 -6.48 11.99 0.12
C ASP A 83 -6.50 11.83 -1.41
N ARG A 84 -5.55 12.46 -2.12
CA ARG A 84 -5.47 12.38 -3.59
C ARG A 84 -5.10 11.00 -4.11
N MET A 85 -4.18 10.30 -3.43
CA MET A 85 -3.75 8.96 -3.85
C MET A 85 -4.71 7.86 -3.39
N GLY A 86 -5.42 8.07 -2.28
CA GLY A 86 -6.51 7.23 -1.81
C GLY A 86 -7.69 7.15 -2.79
N ALA A 87 -7.97 8.23 -3.52
CA ALA A 87 -8.97 8.24 -4.60
C ALA A 87 -8.69 7.20 -5.70
N GLY A 88 -7.43 6.79 -5.92
CA GLY A 88 -7.07 5.71 -6.85
C GLY A 88 -7.47 4.32 -6.38
N GLY A 89 -7.91 4.16 -5.12
CA GLY A 89 -8.35 2.89 -4.55
C GLY A 89 -7.26 1.87 -4.21
N PRO A 90 -6.13 2.26 -3.56
CA PRO A 90 -5.15 1.29 -3.06
C PRO A 90 -5.82 0.27 -2.13
N LEU A 91 -5.29 -0.96 -2.08
CA LEU A 91 -5.72 -1.95 -1.09
C LEU A 91 -5.25 -1.57 0.31
N PHE A 92 -4.03 -1.02 0.41
CA PHE A 92 -3.44 -0.51 1.63
C PHE A 92 -2.35 0.54 1.33
N ILE A 93 -1.93 1.30 2.34
CA ILE A 93 -0.73 2.14 2.29
C ILE A 93 0.22 1.82 3.45
N ASP A 94 1.50 2.10 3.27
CA ASP A 94 2.54 1.79 4.28
C ASP A 94 3.25 3.06 4.73
N VAL A 95 3.59 3.11 6.03
CA VAL A 95 4.35 4.20 6.64
C VAL A 95 5.65 3.65 7.23
N THR A 96 6.79 4.08 6.66
CA THR A 96 8.10 3.59 7.09
C THR A 96 8.51 4.06 8.49
N TRP A 97 9.45 3.33 9.09
CA TRP A 97 9.92 3.50 10.46
C TRP A 97 11.43 3.57 10.49
N HIS A 98 11.98 4.57 11.17
CA HIS A 98 13.41 4.72 11.36
C HIS A 98 13.69 5.38 12.73
N PRO A 99 14.48 4.76 13.64
CA PRO A 99 14.67 5.25 15.01
C PRO A 99 15.07 6.72 15.12
N ALA A 100 15.97 7.20 14.25
CA ALA A 100 16.40 8.61 14.22
C ALA A 100 15.27 9.64 13.93
N GLY A 101 14.07 9.21 13.56
CA GLY A 101 12.89 10.06 13.38
C GLY A 101 12.02 10.22 14.63
N ASP A 102 12.39 9.60 15.77
CA ASP A 102 11.53 9.44 16.96
C ASP A 102 10.12 8.89 16.61
N PRO A 103 10.07 7.73 15.93
CA PRO A 103 8.89 7.29 15.16
C PRO A 103 7.71 6.82 16.01
N GLY A 104 7.93 6.47 17.29
CA GLY A 104 6.89 6.08 18.24
C GLY A 104 6.24 7.22 19.03
N SER A 105 6.81 8.43 18.95
CA SER A 105 6.37 9.62 19.72
C SER A 105 4.98 10.14 19.33
N ASP A 106 4.55 11.23 19.97
CA ASP A 106 3.33 11.98 19.63
C ASP A 106 3.60 13.20 18.73
N LYS A 107 4.81 13.30 18.14
CA LYS A 107 5.14 14.34 17.16
C LYS A 107 4.34 14.12 15.89
N GLU A 108 3.84 15.21 15.28
CA GLU A 108 3.13 15.20 14.00
C GLU A 108 3.96 14.61 12.83
N THR A 109 5.29 14.60 12.99
CA THR A 109 6.27 14.04 12.04
C THR A 109 6.63 12.57 12.31
N SER A 110 6.06 11.93 13.34
CA SER A 110 6.39 10.54 13.70
C SER A 110 5.65 9.53 12.82
N SER A 111 6.24 8.35 12.58
CA SER A 111 5.58 7.25 11.86
C SER A 111 4.23 6.87 12.49
N MET A 112 4.18 6.81 13.83
CA MET A 112 2.98 6.49 14.60
C MET A 112 1.83 7.46 14.33
N ILE A 113 2.09 8.78 14.36
CA ILE A 113 1.05 9.80 14.14
C ILE A 113 0.66 9.89 12.66
N ILE A 114 1.59 9.76 11.72
CA ILE A 114 1.28 9.72 10.28
C ILE A 114 0.39 8.50 9.95
N ALA A 115 0.72 7.31 10.45
CA ALA A 115 -0.08 6.10 10.24
C ALA A 115 -1.45 6.17 10.91
N ASN A 116 -1.52 6.68 12.16
CA ASN A 116 -2.78 6.99 12.84
C ASN A 116 -3.65 7.96 12.03
N THR A 117 -3.03 8.95 11.36
CA THR A 117 -3.76 9.94 10.56
C THR A 117 -4.36 9.31 9.31
N ALA A 118 -3.59 8.46 8.62
CA ALA A 118 -4.07 7.70 7.47
C ALA A 118 -5.29 6.82 7.81
N VAL A 119 -5.27 6.12 8.95
CA VAL A 119 -6.40 5.30 9.41
C VAL A 119 -7.61 6.17 9.80
N ASN A 120 -7.43 7.10 10.74
CA ASN A 120 -8.57 7.72 11.43
C ASN A 120 -9.13 8.96 10.73
N TYR A 121 -8.39 9.60 9.81
CA TYR A 121 -8.83 10.80 9.09
C TYR A 121 -8.93 10.60 7.58
N CYS A 122 -8.01 9.85 6.96
CA CYS A 122 -8.08 9.52 5.53
C CYS A 122 -8.87 8.23 5.23
N GLY A 123 -9.15 7.40 6.24
CA GLY A 123 -9.90 6.14 6.09
C GLY A 123 -9.14 5.05 5.32
N LEU A 124 -7.81 5.10 5.30
CA LEU A 124 -6.95 4.17 4.56
C LEU A 124 -6.52 2.99 5.43
N GLU A 125 -6.69 1.77 4.89
CA GLU A 125 -6.05 0.57 5.44
C GLU A 125 -4.53 0.79 5.44
N THR A 126 -3.90 0.75 6.62
CA THR A 126 -2.52 1.22 6.79
C THR A 126 -1.66 0.15 7.48
N ILE A 127 -0.45 -0.07 6.98
CA ILE A 127 0.61 -0.82 7.66
C ILE A 127 1.60 0.16 8.29
N LEU A 128 1.88 -0.01 9.58
CA LEU A 128 2.97 0.68 10.25
C LEU A 128 4.22 -0.21 10.22
N HIS A 129 5.32 0.28 9.67
CA HIS A 129 6.60 -0.43 9.79
C HIS A 129 7.08 -0.37 11.24
N MET A 130 7.81 -1.40 11.68
CA MET A 130 8.47 -1.39 13.00
C MET A 130 9.79 -2.14 12.90
N THR A 131 10.89 -1.46 13.22
CA THR A 131 12.22 -2.08 13.36
C THR A 131 12.44 -2.51 14.80
N CYS A 132 13.18 -3.59 15.03
CA CYS A 132 13.46 -4.11 16.37
C CYS A 132 14.88 -3.84 16.88
N CYS A 133 15.84 -3.45 16.02
CA CYS A 133 17.20 -3.09 16.45
C CYS A 133 17.21 -1.86 17.39
N ASN A 134 18.20 -1.84 18.31
CA ASN A 134 18.46 -0.76 19.27
C ASN A 134 17.22 -0.36 20.13
N GLN A 135 16.34 -1.32 20.44
CA GLN A 135 15.13 -1.12 21.24
C GLN A 135 14.91 -2.29 22.19
N THR A 136 14.44 -2.01 23.40
CA THR A 136 14.10 -3.04 24.38
C THR A 136 12.76 -3.72 24.04
N LYS A 137 12.51 -4.87 24.67
CA LYS A 137 11.19 -5.54 24.63
C LYS A 137 10.07 -4.65 25.16
N ASP A 138 10.35 -3.81 26.15
CA ASP A 138 9.37 -2.88 26.72
C ASP A 138 9.05 -1.73 25.76
N ASP A 139 10.05 -1.18 25.06
CA ASP A 139 9.85 -0.14 24.05
C ASP A 139 8.95 -0.64 22.91
N ILE A 140 9.29 -1.80 22.34
CA ILE A 140 8.52 -2.44 21.27
C ILE A 140 7.10 -2.78 21.74
N THR A 141 6.94 -3.31 22.96
CA THR A 141 5.61 -3.58 23.52
C THR A 141 4.80 -2.30 23.71
N GLY A 142 5.42 -1.22 24.20
CA GLY A 142 4.81 0.10 24.31
C GLY A 142 4.35 0.67 22.96
N HIS A 143 5.18 0.54 21.92
CA HIS A 143 4.85 0.92 20.54
C HIS A 143 3.67 0.11 19.98
N LEU A 144 3.68 -1.21 20.15
CA LEU A 144 2.59 -2.09 19.69
C LEU A 144 1.28 -1.82 20.44
N GLN A 145 1.32 -1.64 21.75
CA GLN A 145 0.15 -1.23 22.53
C GLN A 145 -0.39 0.14 22.08
N LYS A 146 0.48 1.10 21.77
CA LYS A 146 0.10 2.42 21.24
C LYS A 146 -0.57 2.28 19.87
N ALA A 147 0.02 1.52 18.94
CA ALA A 147 -0.55 1.24 17.63
C ALA A 147 -1.96 0.62 17.74
N LYS A 148 -2.12 -0.40 18.59
CA LYS A 148 -3.41 -1.04 18.89
C LYS A 148 -4.45 -0.06 19.45
N ARG A 149 -4.07 0.82 20.39
CA ARG A 149 -4.97 1.86 20.92
C ARG A 149 -5.40 2.89 19.87
N LEU A 150 -4.55 3.18 18.89
CA LEU A 150 -4.84 4.08 17.77
C LEU A 150 -5.61 3.41 16.62
N GLY A 151 -5.94 2.12 16.75
CA GLY A 151 -6.73 1.37 15.76
C GLY A 151 -5.93 0.81 14.58
N LEU A 152 -4.59 0.88 14.62
CA LEU A 152 -3.72 0.20 13.65
C LEU A 152 -3.83 -1.32 13.84
N LYS A 153 -3.92 -2.06 12.74
CA LYS A 153 -4.10 -3.52 12.70
C LYS A 153 -3.04 -4.27 11.90
N ASN A 154 -2.19 -3.57 11.17
CA ASN A 154 -1.20 -4.17 10.28
C ASN A 154 0.21 -3.66 10.62
N ILE A 155 1.17 -4.56 10.80
CA ILE A 155 2.57 -4.23 11.17
C ILE A 155 3.54 -4.88 10.17
N MET A 156 4.50 -4.10 9.64
CA MET A 156 5.64 -4.67 8.93
C MET A 156 6.79 -4.89 9.91
N ALA A 157 7.05 -6.15 10.25
CA ALA A 157 8.09 -6.54 11.19
C ALA A 157 9.46 -6.58 10.48
N LEU A 158 10.36 -5.69 10.91
CA LEU A 158 11.69 -5.49 10.31
C LEU A 158 12.79 -5.62 11.37
N ARG A 159 13.99 -6.03 10.96
CA ARG A 159 15.18 -5.94 11.82
C ARG A 159 15.56 -4.48 12.03
N GLY A 160 15.66 -3.75 10.92
CA GLY A 160 16.28 -2.43 10.86
C GLY A 160 17.77 -2.52 10.50
N ASP A 161 18.35 -1.36 10.26
CA ASP A 161 19.77 -1.17 9.98
C ASP A 161 20.54 -0.94 11.30
N PRO A 162 21.84 -1.28 11.37
CA PRO A 162 22.67 -0.96 12.53
C PRO A 162 22.80 0.55 12.73
N ALA A 163 23.00 0.99 13.97
CA ALA A 163 23.24 2.40 14.28
C ALA A 163 24.67 2.86 13.96
N GLY A 164 25.61 1.92 13.80
CA GLY A 164 27.02 2.12 13.45
C GLY A 164 27.44 1.35 12.19
N GLU A 165 28.73 1.14 12.01
CA GLU A 165 29.29 0.41 10.85
C GLU A 165 29.17 -1.12 10.99
N GLU A 166 29.15 -1.65 12.22
CA GLU A 166 29.07 -3.07 12.52
C GLU A 166 27.74 -3.46 13.21
N TRP A 167 27.42 -4.75 13.17
CA TRP A 167 26.24 -5.32 13.83
C TRP A 167 26.64 -5.81 15.22
N GLU A 168 25.97 -5.32 16.25
CA GLU A 168 26.11 -5.79 17.63
C GLU A 168 24.84 -6.55 18.04
N GLU A 169 24.99 -7.74 18.63
CA GLU A 169 23.87 -8.52 19.14
C GLU A 169 23.42 -7.98 20.51
N GLU A 170 22.13 -7.69 20.63
CA GLU A 170 21.52 -7.21 21.86
C GLU A 170 21.26 -8.38 22.81
N VAL A 171 22.00 -8.43 23.92
CA VAL A 171 21.76 -9.37 25.01
C VAL A 171 20.40 -9.04 25.62
N ASP A 172 19.48 -10.00 25.57
CA ASP A 172 18.05 -9.88 25.94
C ASP A 172 17.17 -8.99 25.02
N GLY A 173 17.71 -8.45 23.93
CA GLY A 173 16.96 -7.65 22.94
C GLY A 173 16.34 -8.45 21.77
N PHE A 174 16.28 -7.82 20.60
CA PHE A 174 15.82 -8.41 19.34
C PHE A 174 16.93 -8.39 18.28
N ASN A 175 17.40 -9.56 17.87
CA ASN A 175 18.49 -9.67 16.90
C ASN A 175 17.99 -9.81 15.46
N TYR A 176 16.82 -10.42 15.27
CA TYR A 176 16.25 -10.63 13.94
C TYR A 176 14.77 -10.26 13.87
N ALA A 177 14.28 -9.95 12.67
CA ALA A 177 12.86 -9.66 12.44
C ALA A 177 11.94 -10.84 12.86
N VAL A 178 12.44 -12.08 12.84
CA VAL A 178 11.69 -13.26 13.32
C VAL A 178 11.39 -13.19 14.82
N ASP A 179 12.24 -12.52 15.61
CA ASP A 179 12.03 -12.35 17.05
C ASP A 179 10.91 -11.33 17.30
N LEU A 180 10.84 -10.27 16.50
CA LEU A 180 9.72 -9.32 16.51
C LEU A 180 8.40 -10.00 16.09
N VAL A 181 8.41 -10.85 15.04
CA VAL A 181 7.21 -11.61 14.64
C VAL A 181 6.70 -12.49 15.79
N LYS A 182 7.59 -13.27 16.43
CA LYS A 182 7.25 -14.11 17.60
C LYS A 182 6.70 -13.26 18.76
N HIS A 183 7.32 -12.12 19.05
CA HIS A 183 6.89 -11.23 20.13
C HIS A 183 5.51 -10.63 19.90
N ILE A 184 5.22 -10.15 18.68
CA ILE A 184 3.88 -9.67 18.33
C ILE A 184 2.85 -10.79 18.50
N ARG A 185 3.17 -12.03 18.06
CA ARG A 185 2.26 -13.19 18.20
C ARG A 185 2.07 -13.64 19.65
N ASN A 186 3.08 -13.52 20.51
CA ASN A 186 2.97 -13.89 21.92
C ASN A 186 2.19 -12.85 22.74
N GLU A 187 2.42 -11.55 22.51
CA GLU A 187 1.84 -10.47 23.32
C GLU A 187 0.48 -9.96 22.81
N PHE A 188 0.16 -10.19 21.53
CA PHE A 188 -1.05 -9.67 20.88
C PHE A 188 -1.86 -10.75 20.16
N ASP A 189 -1.51 -12.03 20.31
CA ASP A 189 -2.14 -13.17 19.64
C ASP A 189 -2.26 -12.92 18.12
N ASP A 190 -3.47 -13.07 17.60
CA ASP A 190 -3.85 -12.81 16.22
C ASP A 190 -4.42 -11.39 16.03
N TYR A 191 -4.20 -10.41 16.91
CA TYR A 191 -4.77 -9.07 16.73
C TYR A 191 -4.23 -8.34 15.49
N PHE A 192 -2.93 -8.47 15.21
CA PHE A 192 -2.28 -7.83 14.07
C PHE A 192 -2.19 -8.78 12.87
N ASP A 193 -2.40 -8.26 11.66
CA ASP A 193 -1.81 -8.85 10.45
C ASP A 193 -0.33 -8.42 10.39
N ILE A 194 0.57 -9.35 10.09
CA ILE A 194 2.01 -9.11 10.10
C ILE A 194 2.59 -9.39 8.71
N CYS A 195 3.33 -8.44 8.15
CA CYS A 195 4.16 -8.68 6.97
C CYS A 195 5.66 -8.57 7.27
N VAL A 196 6.48 -9.19 6.42
CA VAL A 196 7.95 -9.18 6.55
C VAL A 196 8.62 -8.88 5.22
N ALA A 197 9.83 -8.33 5.28
CA ALA A 197 10.65 -8.09 4.09
C ALA A 197 11.23 -9.39 3.50
N GLY A 198 11.18 -9.52 2.17
CA GLY A 198 11.91 -10.49 1.37
C GLY A 198 12.85 -9.83 0.35
N TYR A 199 13.94 -10.49 -0.05
CA TYR A 199 14.96 -9.91 -0.91
C TYR A 199 15.15 -10.77 -2.18
N PRO A 200 14.64 -10.34 -3.36
CA PRO A 200 14.65 -11.18 -4.57
C PRO A 200 16.03 -11.57 -5.10
N LYS A 201 17.09 -10.85 -4.68
CA LYS A 201 18.50 -11.17 -4.96
C LYS A 201 19.28 -11.65 -3.72
N GLY A 202 18.60 -11.92 -2.60
CA GLY A 202 19.20 -12.18 -1.30
C GLY A 202 19.52 -10.90 -0.54
N HIS A 203 19.45 -10.95 0.79
CA HIS A 203 19.89 -9.88 1.67
C HIS A 203 21.42 -9.66 1.56
N PRO A 204 21.93 -8.42 1.48
CA PRO A 204 23.36 -8.15 1.30
C PRO A 204 24.29 -8.62 2.43
N GLU A 205 23.74 -8.97 3.59
CA GLU A 205 24.48 -9.50 4.75
C GLU A 205 24.23 -11.01 4.97
N ALA A 206 23.49 -11.67 4.09
CA ALA A 206 23.29 -13.12 4.16
C ALA A 206 24.49 -13.87 3.57
N GLU A 207 24.84 -15.00 4.18
CA GLU A 207 25.93 -15.89 3.71
C GLU A 207 25.72 -16.39 2.28
N SER A 208 24.46 -16.56 1.88
CA SER A 208 24.02 -17.03 0.56
C SER A 208 22.54 -16.70 0.34
N TYR A 209 22.12 -16.74 -0.92
CA TYR A 209 20.71 -16.62 -1.30
C TYR A 209 19.85 -17.73 -0.64
N GLU A 210 20.38 -18.95 -0.58
CA GLU A 210 19.76 -20.11 0.04
C GLU A 210 19.69 -20.00 1.58
N ALA A 211 20.61 -19.28 2.21
CA ALA A 211 20.52 -18.94 3.64
C ALA A 211 19.43 -17.89 3.90
N ASP A 212 19.40 -16.80 3.11
CA ASP A 212 18.37 -15.77 3.25
C ASP A 212 16.94 -16.33 3.04
N LEU A 213 16.77 -17.24 2.07
CA LEU A 213 15.52 -17.95 1.86
C LEU A 213 15.12 -18.84 3.06
N ARG A 214 16.07 -19.48 3.76
CA ARG A 214 15.78 -20.23 4.99
C ARG A 214 15.31 -19.29 6.11
N HIS A 215 15.99 -18.17 6.32
CA HIS A 215 15.57 -17.16 7.31
C HIS A 215 14.26 -16.47 6.94
N LEU A 216 13.95 -16.30 5.64
CA LEU A 216 12.64 -15.86 5.19
C LEU A 216 11.54 -16.87 5.55
N LYS A 217 11.78 -18.17 5.36
CA LYS A 217 10.87 -19.22 5.79
C LYS A 217 10.67 -19.21 7.30
N GLU A 218 11.73 -19.03 8.09
CA GLU A 218 11.64 -18.91 9.56
C GLU A 218 10.77 -17.72 9.99
N LYS A 219 10.94 -16.54 9.37
CA LYS A 219 10.07 -15.36 9.58
C LYS A 219 8.59 -15.66 9.26
N VAL A 220 8.32 -16.34 8.15
CA VAL A 220 6.94 -16.72 7.76
C VAL A 220 6.35 -17.71 8.75
N PHE A 221 7.07 -18.78 9.08
CA PHE A 221 6.60 -19.85 9.96
C PHE A 221 6.46 -19.41 11.43
N ALA A 222 7.13 -18.32 11.84
CA ALA A 222 6.89 -17.66 13.12
C ALA A 222 5.53 -16.92 13.20
N GLY A 223 4.83 -16.77 12.07
CA GLY A 223 3.47 -16.22 12.01
C GLY A 223 3.31 -14.95 11.19
N ALA A 224 4.14 -14.70 10.16
CA ALA A 224 3.87 -13.62 9.21
C ALA A 224 2.81 -14.05 8.17
N ASP A 225 1.87 -13.16 7.88
CA ASP A 225 0.72 -13.40 6.99
C ASP A 225 1.07 -13.22 5.50
N PHE A 226 2.07 -12.39 5.17
CA PHE A 226 2.53 -12.11 3.79
C PHE A 226 3.93 -11.47 3.74
N ILE A 227 4.49 -11.39 2.54
CA ILE A 227 5.82 -10.80 2.25
C ILE A 227 5.67 -9.61 1.31
N ILE A 228 6.38 -8.52 1.59
CA ILE A 228 6.67 -7.44 0.62
C ILE A 228 8.15 -7.54 0.24
N THR A 229 8.46 -7.54 -1.05
CA THR A 229 9.86 -7.66 -1.48
C THR A 229 10.54 -6.31 -1.63
N GLN A 230 11.84 -6.27 -1.32
CA GLN A 230 12.73 -5.22 -1.80
C GLN A 230 12.64 -5.07 -3.34
N LEU A 231 12.95 -3.87 -3.83
CA LEU A 231 12.88 -3.53 -5.25
C LEU A 231 13.77 -4.41 -6.14
N PHE A 232 13.41 -4.47 -7.41
CA PHE A 232 14.19 -5.10 -8.48
C PHE A 232 13.95 -4.35 -9.80
N PHE A 233 14.78 -4.63 -10.80
CA PHE A 233 14.76 -3.95 -12.11
C PHE A 233 14.34 -4.85 -13.28
N ARG A 234 14.09 -6.14 -13.05
CA ARG A 234 13.82 -7.16 -14.07
C ARG A 234 12.79 -8.18 -13.54
N PRO A 235 11.62 -8.39 -14.20
CA PRO A 235 10.54 -9.28 -13.74
C PRO A 235 11.01 -10.69 -13.35
N GLU A 236 11.91 -11.26 -14.13
CA GLU A 236 12.42 -12.63 -13.98
C GLU A 236 13.13 -12.84 -12.64
N THR A 237 13.68 -11.76 -12.06
CA THR A 237 14.29 -11.79 -10.72
C THR A 237 13.25 -12.12 -9.65
N PHE A 238 12.07 -11.50 -9.73
CA PHE A 238 10.97 -11.73 -8.81
C PHE A 238 10.23 -13.03 -9.11
N LEU A 239 10.00 -13.36 -10.39
CA LEU A 239 9.35 -14.62 -10.79
C LEU A 239 10.20 -15.85 -10.42
N LYS A 240 11.54 -15.74 -10.42
CA LYS A 240 12.44 -16.77 -9.86
C LYS A 240 12.26 -16.84 -8.34
N PHE A 241 12.36 -15.72 -7.63
CA PHE A 241 12.22 -15.66 -6.18
C PHE A 241 10.89 -16.26 -5.67
N MET A 242 9.77 -16.01 -6.35
CA MET A 242 8.49 -16.67 -6.03
C MET A 242 8.57 -18.19 -6.13
N LYS A 243 9.17 -18.72 -7.21
CA LYS A 243 9.31 -20.17 -7.42
C LYS A 243 10.21 -20.81 -6.36
N ASP A 244 11.31 -20.14 -5.99
CA ASP A 244 12.22 -20.61 -4.95
C ASP A 244 11.54 -20.61 -3.57
N CYS A 245 10.79 -19.55 -3.24
CA CYS A 245 9.97 -19.48 -2.02
C CYS A 245 8.93 -20.61 -1.96
N GLN A 246 8.23 -20.86 -3.07
CA GLN A 246 7.25 -21.95 -3.18
C GLN A 246 7.93 -23.32 -3.03
N ALA A 247 9.10 -23.53 -3.63
CA ALA A 247 9.86 -24.78 -3.55
C ALA A 247 10.29 -25.14 -2.13
N ILE A 248 10.54 -24.14 -1.26
CA ILE A 248 10.81 -24.36 0.17
C ILE A 248 9.55 -24.38 1.06
N GLY A 249 8.35 -24.23 0.48
CA GLY A 249 7.07 -24.32 1.19
C GLY A 249 6.57 -23.01 1.81
N ILE A 250 7.01 -21.85 1.32
CA ILE A 250 6.35 -20.56 1.62
C ILE A 250 5.10 -20.46 0.72
N THR A 251 3.92 -20.36 1.35
CA THR A 251 2.61 -20.33 0.67
C THR A 251 1.81 -19.05 0.92
N CYS A 252 2.32 -18.12 1.73
CA CYS A 252 1.71 -16.81 1.93
C CYS A 252 1.87 -15.92 0.69
N PRO A 253 1.04 -14.88 0.50
CA PRO A 253 1.21 -13.92 -0.60
C PRO A 253 2.59 -13.26 -0.57
N ILE A 254 3.18 -13.08 -1.76
CA ILE A 254 4.45 -12.38 -1.96
C ILE A 254 4.18 -11.22 -2.92
N ILE A 255 4.39 -9.99 -2.46
CA ILE A 255 4.06 -8.76 -3.18
C ILE A 255 5.35 -8.13 -3.72
N PRO A 256 5.47 -7.91 -5.04
CA PRO A 256 6.64 -7.25 -5.62
C PRO A 256 6.68 -5.76 -5.23
N GLY A 257 7.81 -5.35 -4.67
CA GLY A 257 8.16 -3.94 -4.49
C GLY A 257 8.65 -3.30 -5.79
N ILE A 258 7.97 -2.24 -6.24
CA ILE A 258 8.19 -1.53 -7.49
C ILE A 258 8.68 -0.12 -7.19
N PHE A 259 9.81 0.28 -7.78
CA PHE A 259 10.31 1.65 -7.72
C PHE A 259 10.24 2.32 -9.12
N PRO A 260 9.25 3.19 -9.38
CA PRO A 260 9.26 4.06 -10.55
C PRO A 260 10.42 5.06 -10.44
N ILE A 261 11.31 5.09 -11.43
CA ILE A 261 12.46 6.02 -11.42
C ILE A 261 11.94 7.44 -11.70
N GLN A 262 12.21 8.41 -10.82
CA GLN A 262 11.64 9.77 -10.90
C GLN A 262 12.69 10.90 -10.98
N GLY A 263 13.97 10.55 -11.13
CA GLY A 263 15.09 11.49 -11.20
C GLY A 263 16.43 10.82 -10.83
N TYR A 264 17.55 11.42 -11.27
CA TYR A 264 18.88 10.81 -11.15
C TYR A 264 19.33 10.63 -9.69
N HIS A 265 19.12 11.67 -8.87
CA HIS A 265 19.49 11.64 -7.46
C HIS A 265 18.74 10.56 -6.67
N SER A 266 17.44 10.44 -6.88
CA SER A 266 16.60 9.42 -6.23
C SER A 266 17.06 8.00 -6.57
N LEU A 267 17.41 7.73 -7.83
CA LEU A 267 17.98 6.44 -8.24
C LEU A 267 19.29 6.15 -7.50
N ARG A 268 20.25 7.10 -7.52
CA ARG A 268 21.54 6.93 -6.84
C ARG A 268 21.42 6.72 -5.33
N GLN A 269 20.51 7.45 -4.67
CA GLN A 269 20.28 7.30 -3.24
C GLN A 269 19.69 5.93 -2.91
N LEU A 270 18.69 5.49 -3.66
CA LEU A 270 18.01 4.21 -3.40
C LEU A 270 18.92 3.01 -3.68
N VAL A 271 19.75 3.09 -4.71
CA VAL A 271 20.81 2.12 -5.03
C VAL A 271 21.82 1.99 -3.88
N LYS A 272 22.25 3.12 -3.31
CA LYS A 272 23.14 3.12 -2.14
C LYS A 272 22.51 2.45 -0.92
N LEU A 273 21.22 2.70 -0.66
CA LEU A 273 20.50 2.15 0.50
C LEU A 273 20.19 0.65 0.33
N SER A 274 19.72 0.25 -0.85
CA SER A 274 19.36 -1.15 -1.14
C SER A 274 20.57 -2.06 -1.41
N LYS A 275 21.78 -1.50 -1.57
CA LYS A 275 23.01 -2.18 -2.01
C LYS A 275 22.82 -2.94 -3.34
N LEU A 276 21.82 -2.56 -4.16
CA LEU A 276 21.50 -3.19 -5.44
C LEU A 276 22.19 -2.51 -6.62
N GLU A 277 22.71 -3.29 -7.57
CA GLU A 277 23.24 -2.74 -8.81
C GLU A 277 22.12 -2.40 -9.81
N VAL A 278 22.17 -1.19 -10.36
CA VAL A 278 21.36 -0.80 -11.53
C VAL A 278 21.91 -1.51 -12.77
N PRO A 279 21.06 -2.23 -13.53
CA PRO A 279 21.42 -2.81 -14.83
C PRO A 279 22.06 -1.80 -15.79
N GLN A 280 23.00 -2.26 -16.61
CA GLN A 280 23.76 -1.37 -17.49
C GLN A 280 22.86 -0.72 -18.54
N GLU A 281 21.88 -1.45 -19.06
CA GLU A 281 20.89 -0.96 -20.01
C GLU A 281 20.03 0.20 -19.47
N ILE A 282 19.88 0.32 -18.14
CA ILE A 282 19.20 1.45 -17.49
C ILE A 282 20.16 2.63 -17.32
N LYS A 283 21.43 2.37 -16.98
CA LYS A 283 22.47 3.42 -16.86
C LYS A 283 22.73 4.09 -18.21
N ASP A 284 22.84 3.30 -19.28
CA ASP A 284 23.15 3.79 -20.64
C ASP A 284 22.07 4.75 -21.17
N VAL A 285 20.81 4.58 -20.76
CA VAL A 285 19.71 5.51 -21.09
C VAL A 285 19.68 6.71 -20.16
N ILE A 286 19.96 6.54 -18.86
CA ILE A 286 19.83 7.59 -17.85
C ILE A 286 21.01 8.57 -17.81
N GLU A 287 22.26 8.11 -17.97
CA GLU A 287 23.45 8.97 -17.88
C GLU A 287 23.45 10.14 -18.91
N PRO A 288 23.05 9.95 -20.19
CA PRO A 288 22.93 11.05 -21.15
C PRO A 288 21.87 12.10 -20.79
N ILE A 289 20.89 11.74 -19.95
CA ILE A 289 19.76 12.61 -19.55
C ILE A 289 19.77 12.94 -18.05
N LYS A 290 20.88 12.69 -17.34
CA LYS A 290 20.98 12.77 -15.87
C LYS A 290 20.57 14.12 -15.25
N ASP A 291 20.71 15.19 -16.02
CA ASP A 291 20.37 16.57 -15.62
C ASP A 291 18.93 16.98 -16.05
N ASN A 292 18.14 16.03 -16.58
CA ASN A 292 16.76 16.23 -17.01
C ASN A 292 15.81 15.22 -16.32
N ASP A 293 15.42 15.54 -15.08
CA ASP A 293 14.48 14.75 -14.27
C ASP A 293 13.12 14.50 -14.94
N ALA A 294 12.69 15.34 -15.89
CA ALA A 294 11.46 15.11 -16.65
C ALA A 294 11.64 13.95 -17.65
N ALA A 295 12.74 13.93 -18.41
CA ALA A 295 13.06 12.82 -19.31
C ALA A 295 13.29 11.52 -18.53
N ILE A 296 14.02 11.57 -17.41
CA ILE A 296 14.26 10.41 -16.54
C ILE A 296 12.95 9.84 -16.00
N ARG A 297 12.03 10.70 -15.53
CA ARG A 297 10.72 10.26 -15.03
C ARG A 297 9.91 9.58 -16.13
N ASN A 298 9.87 10.14 -17.34
CA ASN A 298 9.14 9.53 -18.45
C ASN A 298 9.68 8.12 -18.76
N TYR A 299 11.01 7.98 -18.86
CA TYR A 299 11.65 6.67 -19.02
C TYR A 299 11.34 5.70 -17.85
N GLY A 300 11.40 6.19 -16.61
CA GLY A 300 11.10 5.40 -15.42
C GLY A 300 9.63 4.94 -15.34
N VAL A 301 8.70 5.72 -15.88
CA VAL A 301 7.29 5.32 -16.02
C VAL A 301 7.14 4.21 -17.07
N GLU A 302 7.73 4.33 -18.26
CA GLU A 302 7.65 3.28 -19.29
C GLU A 302 8.27 1.96 -18.79
N LEU A 303 9.45 2.04 -18.16
CA LEU A 303 10.13 0.89 -17.56
C LEU A 303 9.25 0.20 -16.50
N ALA A 304 8.69 0.98 -15.57
CA ALA A 304 7.82 0.45 -14.52
C ALA A 304 6.52 -0.16 -15.08
N VAL A 305 5.90 0.46 -16.09
CA VAL A 305 4.71 -0.08 -16.77
C VAL A 305 5.02 -1.41 -17.46
N SER A 306 6.13 -1.48 -18.21
CA SER A 306 6.55 -2.72 -18.88
C SER A 306 6.79 -3.85 -17.88
N MET A 307 7.57 -3.58 -16.82
CA MET A 307 7.86 -4.54 -15.76
C MET A 307 6.58 -5.00 -15.03
N CYS A 308 5.66 -4.08 -14.72
CA CYS A 308 4.42 -4.41 -14.03
C CYS A 308 3.45 -5.23 -14.89
N ARG A 309 3.38 -4.97 -16.21
CA ARG A 309 2.56 -5.80 -17.12
C ARG A 309 3.05 -7.23 -17.15
N GLU A 310 4.35 -7.47 -17.36
CA GLU A 310 4.91 -8.83 -17.38
C GLU A 310 4.68 -9.58 -16.05
N LEU A 311 4.80 -8.88 -14.91
CA LEU A 311 4.46 -9.45 -13.60
C LEU A 311 2.98 -9.84 -13.51
N LEU A 312 2.04 -8.96 -13.90
CA LEU A 312 0.60 -9.23 -13.84
C LEU A 312 0.15 -10.32 -14.83
N ASP A 313 0.73 -10.33 -16.03
CA ASP A 313 0.47 -11.26 -17.13
C ASP A 313 1.03 -12.67 -16.86
N SER A 314 2.02 -12.79 -15.96
CA SER A 314 2.53 -14.09 -15.48
C SER A 314 1.48 -14.96 -14.81
N GLY A 315 0.35 -14.37 -14.38
CA GLY A 315 -0.69 -15.03 -13.58
C GLY A 315 -0.29 -15.32 -12.14
N MET A 316 0.98 -15.12 -11.75
CA MET A 316 1.47 -15.34 -10.38
C MET A 316 1.27 -14.11 -9.47
N VAL A 317 1.08 -12.93 -10.06
CA VAL A 317 1.02 -11.64 -9.33
C VAL A 317 -0.36 -11.00 -9.44
N HIS A 318 -0.91 -10.63 -8.29
CA HIS A 318 -2.19 -9.91 -8.18
C HIS A 318 -2.04 -8.52 -7.54
N GLY A 319 -1.05 -8.34 -6.66
CA GLY A 319 -0.74 -7.07 -6.01
C GLY A 319 0.58 -6.47 -6.53
N LEU A 320 0.66 -5.14 -6.55
CA LEU A 320 1.89 -4.38 -6.81
C LEU A 320 2.11 -3.34 -5.70
N HIS A 321 3.24 -3.37 -5.01
CA HIS A 321 3.56 -2.43 -3.94
C HIS A 321 4.52 -1.34 -4.46
N PHE A 322 4.15 -0.06 -4.36
CA PHE A 322 4.92 1.04 -4.97
C PHE A 322 5.66 1.91 -3.96
N TYR A 323 6.99 1.99 -4.12
CA TYR A 323 7.86 2.92 -3.40
C TYR A 323 7.69 4.34 -3.95
N THR A 324 6.80 5.15 -3.34
CA THR A 324 6.41 6.46 -3.89
C THR A 324 7.48 7.54 -3.72
N LEU A 325 8.37 7.39 -2.73
CA LEU A 325 9.24 8.45 -2.20
C LEU A 325 8.50 9.77 -1.90
N ASN A 326 7.27 9.68 -1.39
CA ASN A 326 6.36 10.81 -1.14
C ASN A 326 6.07 11.68 -2.39
N ARG A 327 6.16 11.08 -3.59
CA ARG A 327 5.84 11.69 -4.89
C ARG A 327 4.71 10.91 -5.57
N GLU A 328 3.83 11.65 -6.24
CA GLU A 328 2.54 11.13 -6.75
C GLU A 328 2.57 10.84 -8.25
N VAL A 329 3.15 11.75 -9.04
CA VAL A 329 3.01 11.78 -10.51
C VAL A 329 3.39 10.46 -11.18
N ALA A 330 4.60 9.95 -10.95
CA ALA A 330 5.09 8.75 -11.64
C ALA A 330 4.26 7.51 -11.28
N THR A 331 3.99 7.31 -9.98
CA THR A 331 3.20 6.16 -9.49
C THR A 331 1.77 6.21 -10.03
N THR A 332 1.09 7.36 -9.95
CA THR A 332 -0.27 7.52 -10.49
C THR A 332 -0.31 7.28 -12.00
N GLU A 333 0.69 7.75 -12.75
CA GLU A 333 0.77 7.53 -14.20
C GLU A 333 0.97 6.05 -14.55
N VAL A 334 1.83 5.33 -13.84
CA VAL A 334 2.01 3.87 -13.98
C VAL A 334 0.70 3.14 -13.70
N LEU A 335 0.05 3.42 -12.56
CA LEU A 335 -1.20 2.77 -12.15
C LEU A 335 -2.35 2.99 -13.15
N LYS A 336 -2.47 4.19 -13.72
CA LYS A 336 -3.44 4.50 -14.79
C LYS A 336 -3.13 3.75 -16.08
N ARG A 337 -1.87 3.73 -16.53
CA ARG A 337 -1.43 2.98 -17.73
C ARG A 337 -1.54 1.46 -17.58
N LEU A 338 -1.65 0.96 -16.34
CA LEU A 338 -1.94 -0.44 -16.01
C LEU A 338 -3.45 -0.74 -15.87
N GLY A 339 -4.33 0.27 -15.90
CA GLY A 339 -5.78 0.09 -15.74
C GLY A 339 -6.24 -0.30 -14.33
N ILE A 340 -5.38 -0.15 -13.31
CA ILE A 340 -5.66 -0.54 -11.91
C ILE A 340 -5.87 0.67 -10.97
N TRP A 341 -5.82 1.88 -11.52
CA TRP A 341 -6.25 3.09 -10.83
C TRP A 341 -7.76 3.27 -10.98
N LYS A 342 -8.50 3.44 -9.87
CA LYS A 342 -9.92 3.80 -9.94
C LYS A 342 -10.07 5.22 -10.50
N GLU A 343 -10.65 5.32 -11.69
CA GLU A 343 -11.13 6.60 -12.20
C GLU A 343 -12.45 6.94 -11.51
N ASP A 344 -12.56 8.20 -11.07
CA ASP A 344 -13.75 8.71 -10.41
C ASP A 344 -14.87 8.87 -11.46
N PRO A 345 -16.05 8.22 -11.31
CA PRO A 345 -17.11 8.22 -12.32
C PRO A 345 -17.91 9.53 -12.36
N ARG A 346 -17.25 10.68 -12.13
CA ARG A 346 -17.83 12.04 -12.08
C ARG A 346 -17.99 12.68 -13.45
#